data_AF-A0AA37BUA0-F1
#
_entry.id   AF-A0AA37BUA0-F1
#
_cell.length_a   1.000
_cell.length_b   1.000
_cell.length_c   1.000
_cell.angle_alpha   90.00
_cell.angle_beta   90.00
_cell.angle_gamma   90.00
#
_symmetry.space_group_name_H-M   'P 1'
#
loop_
_entity.id
_entity.type
_entity.pdbx_description
1 polymer ?
#
loop_
_entity_poly.entity_id
_entity_poly.type
_entity_poly.pdbx_seq_one_letter_code
_entity_poly.pdbx_strand_id
1 'polypeptide(L)'
;MVDAVTLLNQGLSPTARLTYAVLTADQQVDEGSDTFDLDHIARVVGLADSDALLPVLAELTAVGVVDKREHHGLGLVLSVNLEAIPPADQQPCVPCDDCGQCSCGGLRGVCQPCSEVRASRVPEAESTNEMDSRWVYAVSTEADPKSIKIGVAGNIQKRLKQLQIGSASPIVLRWQSPGGFPLESHLHEKFTRLRIVGEWFNFQRTADPVKAINKAARTFLQQYDATY
;
A
#
# COMPACT_ATOMS: atom_id res chain seq x y z
N MET A 1 8.34 -16.12 17.70
CA MET A 1 9.12 -17.35 17.98
C MET A 1 9.96 -17.62 16.75
N VAL A 2 11.24 -17.96 16.92
CA VAL A 2 12.16 -18.26 15.82
C VAL A 2 11.75 -19.57 15.13
N ASP A 3 11.74 -19.62 13.80
CA ASP A 3 11.37 -20.83 13.07
C ASP A 3 12.43 -21.92 13.19
N ALA A 4 12.00 -23.09 13.68
CA ALA A 4 12.85 -24.25 13.87
C ALA A 4 13.34 -24.83 12.53
N VAL A 5 12.56 -24.72 11.46
CA VAL A 5 12.96 -25.23 10.14
C VAL A 5 14.17 -24.47 9.63
N THR A 6 14.16 -23.14 9.75
CA THR A 6 15.28 -22.27 9.38
C THR A 6 16.51 -22.52 10.24
N LEU A 7 16.36 -22.62 11.56
CA LEU A 7 17.50 -22.87 12.46
C LEU A 7 18.15 -24.25 12.26
N LEU A 8 17.38 -25.23 11.80
CA LEU A 8 17.89 -26.59 11.54
C LEU A 8 18.29 -26.82 10.08
N ASN A 9 18.18 -25.80 9.23
CA ASN A 9 18.56 -25.89 7.82
C ASN A 9 20.08 -26.06 7.67
N GLN A 10 20.50 -27.25 7.23
CA GLN A 10 21.92 -27.58 7.02
C GLN A 10 22.55 -26.89 5.81
N GLY A 11 21.74 -26.36 4.90
CA GLY A 11 22.19 -25.56 3.77
C GLY A 11 22.62 -24.14 4.13
N LEU A 12 22.29 -23.69 5.35
CA LEU A 12 22.74 -22.40 5.89
C LEU A 12 24.02 -22.55 6.71
N SER A 13 24.93 -21.61 6.56
CA SER A 13 26.09 -21.53 7.43
C SER A 13 25.69 -21.40 8.91
N PRO A 14 26.52 -21.87 9.86
CA PRO A 14 26.26 -21.64 11.29
C PRO A 14 26.07 -20.15 11.63
N THR A 15 26.85 -19.29 10.98
CA THR A 15 26.75 -17.83 11.12
C THR A 15 25.42 -17.29 10.59
N ALA A 16 24.92 -17.80 9.45
CA ALA A 16 23.60 -17.41 8.94
C ALA A 16 22.48 -17.78 9.92
N ARG A 17 22.50 -18.99 10.46
CA ARG A 17 21.50 -19.43 11.46
C ARG A 17 21.54 -18.60 12.75
N LEU A 18 22.74 -18.28 13.24
CA LEU A 18 22.91 -17.38 14.38
C LEU A 18 22.41 -15.96 14.07
N THR A 19 22.74 -15.45 12.88
CA THR A 19 22.30 -14.12 12.42
C THR A 19 20.78 -14.04 12.34
N TYR A 20 20.12 -15.08 11.82
CA TYR A 20 18.67 -15.17 11.81
C TYR A 20 18.07 -15.13 13.22
N ALA A 21 18.65 -15.88 14.18
CA ALA A 21 18.19 -15.89 15.56
C ALA A 21 18.32 -14.50 16.22
N VAL A 22 19.45 -13.82 16.01
CA VAL A 22 19.71 -12.47 16.55
C VAL A 22 18.75 -11.45 15.94
N LEU A 23 18.61 -11.45 14.61
CA LEU A 23 17.69 -10.57 13.89
C LEU A 23 16.23 -10.76 14.36
N THR A 24 15.81 -12.01 14.57
CA THR A 24 14.46 -12.30 15.08
C THR A 24 14.28 -11.82 16.52
N ALA A 25 15.31 -11.93 17.36
CA ALA A 25 15.26 -11.45 18.74
C ALA A 25 15.24 -9.91 18.80
N ASP A 26 16.05 -9.25 17.99
CA ASP A 26 16.12 -7.78 17.90
C ASP A 26 14.76 -7.18 17.51
N GLN A 27 14.10 -7.79 16.51
CA GLN A 27 12.76 -7.38 16.08
C GLN A 27 11.68 -7.53 17.17
N GLN A 28 11.88 -8.41 18.16
CA GLN A 28 10.96 -8.57 19.29
C GLN A 28 11.20 -7.56 20.42
N VAL A 29 12.39 -6.98 20.50
CA VAL A 29 12.76 -6.02 21.55
C VAL A 29 12.36 -4.59 21.13
N ASP A 30 12.35 -4.31 19.83
CA ASP A 30 12.06 -3.00 19.28
C ASP A 30 10.81 -3.02 18.39
N GLU A 31 9.64 -3.30 19.00
CA GLU A 31 8.32 -3.22 18.36
C GLU A 31 8.03 -1.77 17.92
N GLY A 32 8.60 -1.34 16.79
CA GLY A 32 8.42 0.00 16.23
C GLY A 32 9.62 0.56 15.46
N SER A 33 10.80 -0.07 15.54
CA SER A 33 11.94 0.30 14.71
C SER A 33 11.94 -0.50 13.41
N ASP A 34 11.76 0.22 12.29
CA ASP A 34 11.88 -0.35 10.94
C ASP A 34 13.35 -0.53 10.51
N THR A 35 14.32 -0.36 11.41
CA THR A 35 15.74 -0.32 11.06
C THR A 35 16.59 -1.13 12.04
N PHE A 36 17.36 -2.08 11.50
CA PHE A 36 18.35 -2.86 12.21
C PHE A 36 19.69 -2.12 12.31
N ASP A 37 20.31 -2.09 13.49
CA ASP A 37 21.71 -1.70 13.66
C ASP A 37 22.62 -2.86 13.21
N LEU A 38 23.00 -2.85 11.92
CA LEU A 38 23.79 -3.92 11.32
C LEU A 38 25.20 -4.03 11.93
N ASP A 39 25.78 -2.93 12.41
CA ASP A 39 27.07 -2.96 13.08
C ASP A 39 26.96 -3.64 14.45
N HIS A 40 25.86 -3.40 15.17
CA HIS A 40 25.56 -4.13 16.40
C HIS A 40 25.36 -5.62 16.13
N ILE A 41 24.53 -5.97 15.16
CA ILE A 41 24.25 -7.37 14.80
C ILE A 41 25.54 -8.10 14.41
N ALA A 42 26.38 -7.49 13.58
CA ALA A 42 27.66 -8.05 13.16
C ALA A 42 28.51 -8.46 14.36
N ARG A 43 28.65 -7.55 15.33
CA ARG A 43 29.41 -7.82 16.57
C ARG A 43 28.80 -8.95 17.38
N VAL A 44 27.47 -9.00 17.52
CA VAL A 44 26.77 -10.05 18.28
C VAL A 44 26.98 -11.43 17.66
N VAL A 45 27.01 -11.53 16.33
CA VAL A 45 27.20 -12.80 15.62
C VAL A 45 28.69 -13.16 15.40
N GLY A 46 29.61 -12.33 15.90
CA GLY A 46 31.06 -12.58 15.84
C GLY A 46 31.72 -12.18 14.52
N LEU A 47 31.13 -11.25 13.77
CA LEU A 47 31.69 -10.66 12.55
C LEU A 47 32.39 -9.32 12.86
N ALA A 48 33.28 -8.92 11.96
CA ALA A 48 34.10 -7.71 12.14
C ALA A 48 33.27 -6.41 12.06
N ASP A 49 32.36 -6.34 11.10
CA ASP A 49 31.58 -5.15 10.74
C ASP A 49 30.33 -5.52 9.92
N SER A 50 29.53 -4.52 9.58
CA SER A 50 28.34 -4.69 8.74
C SER A 50 28.63 -5.20 7.33
N ASP A 51 29.82 -4.98 6.77
CA ASP A 51 30.16 -5.45 5.43
C ASP A 51 30.35 -6.98 5.42
N ALA A 52 30.92 -7.53 6.49
CA ALA A 52 31.03 -8.97 6.69
C ALA A 52 29.66 -9.67 6.84
N LEU A 53 28.58 -8.94 7.17
CA LEU A 53 27.21 -9.50 7.19
C LEU A 53 26.62 -9.69 5.79
N LEU A 54 27.06 -8.94 4.77
CA LEU A 54 26.47 -8.98 3.43
C LEU A 54 26.36 -10.40 2.82
N PRO A 55 27.42 -11.24 2.82
CA PRO A 55 27.29 -12.62 2.31
C PRO A 55 26.34 -13.47 3.16
N VAL A 56 26.28 -13.24 4.48
CA VAL A 56 25.39 -13.96 5.39
C VAL A 56 23.93 -13.59 5.15
N LEU A 57 23.65 -12.30 4.96
CA LEU A 57 22.32 -11.81 4.59
C LEU A 57 21.90 -12.35 3.21
N ALA A 58 22.83 -12.52 2.27
CA ALA A 58 22.54 -13.13 0.97
C ALA A 58 22.13 -14.61 1.10
N GLU A 59 22.78 -15.39 1.98
CA GLU A 59 22.35 -16.77 2.28
C GLU A 59 20.91 -16.80 2.82
N LEU A 60 20.61 -15.92 3.79
CA LEU A 60 19.28 -15.83 4.41
C LEU A 60 18.21 -15.35 3.42
N THR A 61 18.57 -14.46 2.50
CA THR A 61 17.68 -14.00 1.43
C THR A 61 17.37 -15.14 0.45
N ALA A 62 18.37 -15.96 0.10
CA ALA A 62 18.20 -17.08 -0.84
C ALA A 62 17.22 -18.15 -0.34
N VAL A 63 17.09 -18.31 0.98
CA VAL A 63 16.11 -19.22 1.60
C VAL A 63 14.82 -18.52 2.04
N GLY A 64 14.72 -17.21 1.83
CA GLY A 64 13.46 -16.47 2.04
C GLY A 64 13.15 -16.04 3.47
N VAL A 65 14.12 -16.11 4.38
CA VAL A 65 13.91 -15.79 5.81
C VAL A 65 14.32 -14.37 6.15
N VAL A 66 15.04 -13.72 5.25
CA VAL A 66 15.34 -12.30 5.25
C VAL A 66 14.94 -11.74 3.90
N ASP A 67 14.42 -10.53 3.88
CA ASP A 67 14.07 -9.81 2.65
C ASP A 67 14.56 -8.36 2.76
N LYS A 68 15.10 -7.85 1.65
CA LYS A 68 15.61 -6.49 1.54
C LYS A 68 14.74 -5.75 0.52
N ARG A 69 13.73 -5.03 1.01
CA ARG A 69 12.74 -4.37 0.16
C ARG A 69 12.88 -2.88 0.18
N GLU A 70 12.62 -2.24 -0.95
CA GLU A 70 12.40 -0.79 -0.97
C GLU A 70 10.98 -0.49 -0.51
N HIS A 71 10.88 0.29 0.56
CA HIS A 71 9.64 0.80 1.11
C HIS A 71 9.43 2.24 0.65
N HIS A 72 8.19 2.56 0.27
CA HIS A 72 7.82 3.91 -0.11
C HIS A 72 8.05 4.88 1.06
N GLY A 73 8.94 5.86 0.85
CA GLY A 73 9.26 6.90 1.83
C GLY A 73 10.30 6.52 2.90
N LEU A 74 10.69 5.25 3.00
CA LEU A 74 11.70 4.76 3.95
C LEU A 74 12.97 4.25 3.25
N GLY A 75 12.93 4.03 1.94
CA GLY A 75 14.06 3.49 1.21
C GLY A 75 14.21 1.99 1.46
N LEU A 76 15.44 1.49 1.37
CA LEU A 76 15.73 0.07 1.45
C LEU A 76 15.73 -0.40 2.91
N VAL A 77 14.75 -1.24 3.27
CA VAL A 77 14.54 -1.78 4.61
C VAL A 77 14.83 -3.28 4.60
N LEU A 78 15.53 -3.73 5.63
CA LEU A 78 15.74 -5.16 5.90
C LEU A 78 14.57 -5.65 6.75
N SER A 79 13.96 -6.77 6.37
CA SER A 79 12.88 -7.42 7.11
C SER A 79 13.19 -8.89 7.33
N VAL A 80 12.72 -9.43 8.45
CA VAL A 80 12.93 -10.83 8.84
C VAL A 80 11.57 -11.52 8.80
N ASN A 81 11.50 -12.65 8.09
CA ASN A 81 10.28 -13.44 8.01
C ASN A 81 10.32 -14.52 9.09
N LEU A 82 9.26 -14.59 9.89
CA LEU A 82 9.10 -15.66 10.88
C LEU A 82 8.86 -17.02 10.23
N GLU A 83 8.40 -17.05 8.98
CA GLU A 83 8.31 -18.25 8.14
C GLU A 83 9.02 -17.97 6.82
N ALA A 84 9.78 -18.94 6.30
CA ALA A 84 10.50 -18.78 5.03
C ALA A 84 9.52 -18.53 3.87
N ILE A 85 9.64 -17.38 3.22
CA ILE A 85 8.85 -17.03 2.04
C ILE A 85 9.69 -17.31 0.79
N PRO A 86 9.29 -18.26 -0.08
CA PRO A 86 10.04 -18.56 -1.30
C PRO A 86 10.33 -17.28 -2.10
N PRO A 87 11.54 -17.10 -2.67
CA PRO A 87 11.87 -15.90 -3.44
C PRO A 87 10.91 -15.61 -4.60
N ALA A 88 10.28 -16.64 -5.17
CA ALA A 88 9.27 -16.48 -6.22
C ALA A 88 7.97 -15.79 -5.73
N ASP A 89 7.69 -15.88 -4.43
CA ASP A 89 6.50 -15.30 -3.78
C ASP A 89 6.80 -13.95 -3.12
N GLN A 90 8.07 -13.52 -3.12
CA GLN A 90 8.48 -12.20 -2.66
C GLN A 90 8.04 -11.13 -3.68
N GLN A 91 6.92 -10.47 -3.39
CA GLN A 91 6.42 -9.38 -4.22
C GLN A 91 7.06 -8.04 -3.82
N PRO A 92 7.38 -7.17 -4.80
CA PRO A 92 7.88 -5.83 -4.50
C PRO A 92 6.82 -5.04 -3.73
N CYS A 93 7.25 -4.26 -2.74
CA CYS A 93 6.33 -3.40 -2.03
C CYS A 93 5.78 -2.34 -2.99
N VAL A 94 4.46 -2.25 -3.09
CA VAL A 94 3.77 -1.21 -3.85
C VAL A 94 3.00 -0.31 -2.90
N PRO A 95 2.79 0.97 -3.24
CA PRO A 95 1.91 1.84 -2.47
C PRO A 95 0.49 1.26 -2.44
N CYS A 96 -0.17 1.38 -1.29
CA CYS A 96 -1.58 1.04 -1.15
C CYS A 96 -2.42 2.01 -1.97
N ASP A 97 -3.33 1.46 -2.77
CA ASP A 97 -4.25 2.21 -3.61
C ASP A 97 -5.13 3.15 -2.78
N ASP A 98 -5.51 2.75 -1.57
CA ASP A 98 -6.42 3.51 -0.71
C ASP A 98 -5.69 4.65 0.04
N CYS A 99 -4.59 4.33 0.75
CA CYS A 99 -3.94 5.28 1.67
C CYS A 99 -2.56 5.78 1.23
N GLY A 100 -1.95 5.16 0.20
CA GLY A 100 -0.62 5.51 -0.30
C GLY A 100 0.53 5.05 0.59
N GLN A 101 0.27 4.43 1.73
CA GLN A 101 1.29 3.77 2.55
C GLN A 101 1.68 2.42 1.95
N CYS A 102 2.81 1.85 2.36
CA CYS A 102 3.26 0.53 1.90
C CYS A 102 2.18 -0.54 2.09
N SER A 103 1.90 -1.35 1.06
CA SER A 103 1.02 -2.53 1.16
C SER A 103 1.75 -3.79 1.64
N CYS A 104 2.93 -3.62 2.25
CA CYS A 104 3.75 -4.69 2.78
C CYS A 104 2.97 -5.44 3.88
N GLY A 105 2.86 -6.76 3.78
CA GLY A 105 2.06 -7.61 4.69
C GLY A 105 0.55 -7.71 4.37
N GLY A 106 0.05 -6.99 3.36
CA GLY A 106 -1.32 -7.10 2.88
C GLY A 106 -1.43 -7.70 1.46
N LEU A 107 -2.64 -7.68 0.90
CA LEU A 107 -2.82 -7.95 -0.53
C LEU A 107 -2.07 -6.90 -1.35
N ARG A 108 -1.44 -7.29 -2.47
CA ARG A 108 -0.74 -6.33 -3.34
C ARG A 108 -1.63 -5.13 -3.67
N GLY A 109 -1.16 -3.91 -3.36
CA GLY A 109 -1.92 -2.67 -3.56
C GLY A 109 -2.87 -2.31 -2.40
N VAL A 110 -2.93 -3.11 -1.32
CA VAL A 110 -3.84 -2.91 -0.19
C VAL A 110 -3.12 -3.24 1.12
N CYS A 111 -2.80 -2.24 1.93
CA CYS A 111 -2.17 -2.50 3.23
C CYS A 111 -3.15 -3.20 4.20
N GLN A 112 -2.61 -3.91 5.19
CA GLN A 112 -3.41 -4.66 6.16
C GLN A 112 -4.50 -3.80 6.86
N PRO A 113 -4.23 -2.56 7.33
CA PRO A 113 -5.28 -1.68 7.86
C PRO A 113 -6.40 -1.40 6.85
N CYS A 114 -6.06 -1.12 5.58
CA CYS A 114 -7.05 -0.90 4.55
C CYS A 114 -7.81 -2.20 4.19
N SER A 115 -7.15 -3.36 4.27
CA SER A 115 -7.76 -4.67 4.09
C SER A 115 -8.77 -4.98 5.21
N GLU A 116 -8.46 -4.66 6.46
CA GLU A 116 -9.38 -4.81 7.59
C GLU A 116 -10.59 -3.87 7.44
N VAL A 117 -10.36 -2.64 6.97
CA VAL A 117 -11.46 -1.72 6.62
C VAL A 117 -12.30 -2.26 5.45
N ARG A 118 -11.70 -3.00 4.51
CA ARG A 118 -12.41 -3.69 3.42
C ARG A 118 -13.16 -4.93 3.90
N ALA A 119 -12.58 -5.72 4.79
CA ALA A 119 -13.15 -6.94 5.34
C ALA A 119 -14.26 -6.67 6.36
N SER A 120 -14.17 -5.54 7.08
CA SER A 120 -15.23 -5.02 7.94
C SER A 120 -16.44 -4.50 7.14
N ARG A 121 -16.37 -4.53 5.80
CA ARG A 121 -17.54 -4.36 4.95
C ARG A 121 -18.34 -5.66 5.01
N VAL A 122 -19.52 -5.57 5.61
CA VAL A 122 -20.53 -6.63 5.54
C VAL A 122 -20.75 -7.00 4.06
N PRO A 123 -20.76 -8.30 3.69
CA PRO A 123 -21.02 -8.71 2.31
C PRO A 123 -22.39 -8.19 1.86
N GLU A 124 -22.39 -7.30 0.86
CA GLU A 124 -23.41 -6.88 -0.14
C GLU A 124 -24.93 -6.97 0.14
N ALA A 125 -25.40 -7.28 1.34
CA ALA A 125 -26.83 -7.49 1.63
C ALA A 125 -27.40 -6.53 2.69
N GLU A 126 -26.57 -5.80 3.44
CA GLU A 126 -27.04 -4.85 4.46
C GLU A 126 -26.20 -3.56 4.43
N SER A 127 -26.30 -2.80 3.34
CA SER A 127 -25.85 -1.40 3.36
C SER A 127 -26.87 -0.59 4.16
N THR A 128 -26.52 -0.20 5.38
CA THR A 128 -27.08 1.03 5.92
C THR A 128 -26.65 2.15 4.98
N ASN A 129 -27.67 2.72 4.35
CA ASN A 129 -27.61 3.74 3.32
C ASN A 129 -27.20 5.09 3.96
N GLU A 130 -26.08 5.15 4.67
CA GLU A 130 -25.57 6.41 5.23
C GLU A 130 -24.34 6.90 4.45
N MET A 131 -24.45 8.13 3.95
CA MET A 131 -23.32 8.84 3.38
C MET A 131 -22.25 9.02 4.45
N ASP A 132 -21.04 8.50 4.21
CA ASP A 132 -19.90 8.81 5.05
C ASP A 132 -19.39 10.23 4.78
N SER A 133 -19.03 10.93 5.86
CA SER A 133 -18.36 12.23 5.93
C SER A 133 -17.10 12.41 5.05
N ARG A 134 -16.52 11.33 4.53
CA ARG A 134 -15.34 11.39 3.66
C ARG A 134 -15.61 12.06 2.32
N TRP A 135 -14.56 12.65 1.76
CA TRP A 135 -14.61 13.34 0.48
C TRP A 135 -14.30 12.41 -0.68
N VAL A 136 -15.09 12.51 -1.74
CA VAL A 136 -14.75 11.97 -3.06
C VAL A 136 -14.06 13.05 -3.86
N TYR A 137 -13.01 12.70 -4.60
CA TYR A 137 -12.23 13.62 -5.42
C TYR A 137 -11.97 13.05 -6.81
N ALA A 138 -11.75 13.96 -7.76
CA ALA A 138 -11.25 13.65 -9.10
C ALA A 138 -9.99 14.46 -9.36
N VAL A 139 -8.90 13.77 -9.72
CA VAL A 139 -7.59 14.39 -10.01
C VAL A 139 -7.07 13.95 -11.35
N SER A 140 -6.22 14.77 -11.96
CA SER A 140 -5.45 14.41 -13.15
C SER A 140 -4.02 14.95 -12.99
N THR A 141 -3.13 14.59 -13.90
CA THR A 141 -1.88 15.35 -14.07
C THR A 141 -2.14 16.59 -14.93
N GLU A 142 -1.21 17.54 -14.94
CA GLU A 142 -1.20 18.63 -15.94
C GLU A 142 -0.90 18.10 -17.35
N ALA A 143 -0.02 17.10 -17.46
CA ALA A 143 0.36 16.49 -18.73
C ALA A 143 -0.79 15.73 -19.40
N ASP A 144 -1.68 15.11 -18.63
CA ASP A 144 -2.87 14.41 -19.14
C ASP A 144 -4.13 14.81 -18.36
N PRO A 145 -4.77 15.94 -18.74
CA PRO A 145 -5.96 16.44 -18.05
C PRO A 145 -7.22 15.59 -18.27
N LYS A 146 -7.17 14.62 -19.20
CA LYS A 146 -8.32 13.75 -19.56
C LYS A 146 -8.19 12.34 -18.98
N SER A 147 -7.04 11.96 -18.45
CA SER A 147 -6.89 10.79 -17.58
C SER A 147 -7.17 11.18 -16.14
N ILE A 148 -8.31 10.72 -15.62
CA ILE A 148 -8.82 11.15 -14.31
C ILE A 148 -8.82 9.98 -13.35
N LYS A 149 -8.22 10.18 -12.18
CA LYS A 149 -8.35 9.30 -11.02
C LYS A 149 -9.51 9.76 -10.16
N ILE A 150 -10.43 8.86 -9.83
CA ILE A 150 -11.54 9.11 -8.91
C ILE A 150 -11.30 8.29 -7.65
N GLY A 151 -11.26 8.93 -6.48
CA GLY A 151 -11.02 8.22 -5.21
C GLY A 151 -11.67 8.91 -4.02
N VAL A 152 -11.49 8.32 -2.84
CA VAL A 152 -12.02 8.84 -1.57
C VAL A 152 -10.91 9.16 -0.58
N ALA A 153 -11.09 10.19 0.26
CA ALA A 153 -10.16 10.56 1.32
C ALA A 153 -10.86 11.23 2.50
N GLY A 154 -10.38 10.99 3.72
CA GLY A 154 -10.76 11.79 4.88
C GLY A 154 -10.17 13.22 4.85
N ASN A 155 -8.98 13.38 4.27
CA ASN A 155 -8.32 14.67 4.07
C ASN A 155 -7.72 14.74 2.66
N ILE A 156 -8.38 15.48 1.76
CA ILE A 156 -7.99 15.63 0.36
C ILE A 156 -6.58 16.23 0.23
N GLN A 157 -6.23 17.23 1.05
CA GLN A 157 -4.96 17.92 0.95
C GLN A 157 -3.78 17.01 1.27
N LYS A 158 -3.89 16.20 2.32
CA LYS A 158 -2.88 15.17 2.66
C LYS A 158 -2.76 14.15 1.54
N ARG A 159 -3.90 13.73 0.96
CA ARG A 159 -3.92 12.76 -0.14
C ARG A 159 -3.28 13.29 -1.42
N LEU A 160 -3.54 14.54 -1.80
CA LEU A 160 -2.91 15.18 -2.96
C LEU A 160 -1.39 15.24 -2.84
N LYS A 161 -0.88 15.60 -1.66
CA LYS A 161 0.58 15.59 -1.39
C LYS A 161 1.18 14.20 -1.60
N GLN A 162 0.53 13.15 -1.11
CA GLN A 162 0.99 11.77 -1.32
C GLN A 162 0.96 11.38 -2.80
N LEU A 163 -0.12 11.69 -3.51
CA LEU A 163 -0.23 11.41 -4.96
C LEU A 163 0.86 12.14 -5.77
N GLN A 164 1.24 13.34 -5.35
CA GLN A 164 2.30 14.11 -6.02
C GLN A 164 3.67 13.42 -5.92
N ILE A 165 3.99 12.73 -4.81
CA ILE A 165 5.27 12.03 -4.64
C ILE A 165 5.47 10.97 -5.73
N GLY A 166 4.39 10.27 -6.11
CA GLY A 166 4.40 9.24 -7.15
C GLY A 166 4.25 9.78 -8.58
N SER A 167 4.19 11.10 -8.79
CA SER A 167 3.97 11.68 -10.12
C SER A 167 5.03 12.72 -10.47
N ALA A 168 5.67 12.54 -11.63
CA ALA A 168 6.61 13.50 -12.19
C ALA A 168 5.91 14.77 -12.72
N SER A 169 4.60 14.73 -12.96
CA SER A 169 3.80 15.87 -13.41
C SER A 169 2.95 16.42 -12.24
N PRO A 170 2.68 17.72 -12.18
CA PRO A 170 1.83 18.28 -11.14
C PRO A 170 0.44 17.63 -11.14
N ILE A 171 -0.01 17.19 -9.96
CA ILE A 171 -1.34 16.66 -9.73
C ILE A 171 -2.31 17.82 -9.51
N VAL A 172 -3.35 17.88 -10.32
CA VAL A 172 -4.38 18.90 -10.26
C VAL A 172 -5.68 18.29 -9.74
N LEU A 173 -6.20 18.86 -8.66
CA LEU A 173 -7.55 18.59 -8.20
C LEU A 173 -8.56 19.21 -9.16
N ARG A 174 -9.34 18.37 -9.83
CA ARG A 174 -10.32 18.79 -10.85
C ARG A 174 -11.73 18.92 -10.28
N TRP A 175 -12.06 18.11 -9.27
CA TRP A 175 -13.39 18.06 -8.66
C TRP A 175 -13.35 17.43 -7.26
N GLN A 176 -14.28 17.79 -6.38
CA GLN A 176 -14.51 17.13 -5.09
C GLN A 176 -15.96 17.28 -4.61
N SER A 177 -16.44 16.35 -3.78
CA SER A 177 -17.75 16.39 -3.11
C SER A 177 -17.75 15.51 -1.85
N PRO A 178 -18.52 15.84 -0.79
CA PRO A 178 -18.87 14.86 0.23
C PRO A 178 -19.73 13.75 -0.39
N GLY A 179 -19.73 12.56 0.21
CA GLY A 179 -20.41 11.38 -0.33
C GLY A 179 -19.75 10.05 -0.02
N GLY A 180 -18.51 10.09 0.48
CA GLY A 180 -17.78 8.90 0.94
C GLY A 180 -17.69 7.80 -0.11
N PHE A 181 -17.61 6.56 0.37
CA PHE A 181 -17.61 5.39 -0.49
C PHE A 181 -18.88 5.24 -1.35
N PRO A 182 -20.12 5.48 -0.85
CA PRO A 182 -21.32 5.33 -1.68
C PRO A 182 -21.25 6.14 -2.99
N LEU A 183 -20.85 7.41 -2.89
CA LEU A 183 -20.70 8.27 -4.06
C LEU A 183 -19.53 7.84 -4.96
N GLU A 184 -18.39 7.47 -4.37
CA GLU A 184 -17.23 6.99 -5.14
C GLU A 184 -17.58 5.74 -5.95
N SER A 185 -18.23 4.76 -5.32
CA SER A 185 -18.63 3.50 -5.94
C SER A 185 -19.66 3.74 -7.04
N HIS A 186 -20.63 4.63 -6.82
CA HIS A 186 -21.56 5.04 -7.88
C HIS A 186 -20.84 5.65 -9.09
N LEU A 187 -19.86 6.54 -8.89
CA LEU A 187 -19.11 7.15 -9.99
C LEU A 187 -18.26 6.12 -10.73
N HIS A 188 -17.65 5.19 -10.01
CA HIS A 188 -16.89 4.08 -10.57
C HIS A 188 -17.75 3.16 -11.44
N GLU A 189 -18.93 2.78 -10.96
CA GLU A 189 -19.91 2.02 -11.73
C GLU A 189 -20.33 2.81 -12.97
N LYS A 190 -20.71 4.08 -12.78
CA LYS A 190 -21.19 4.96 -13.85
C LYS A 190 -20.18 5.10 -15.00
N PHE A 191 -18.89 5.19 -14.67
CA PHE A 191 -17.80 5.37 -15.63
C PHE A 191 -16.99 4.10 -15.89
N THR A 192 -17.49 2.92 -15.51
CA THR A 192 -16.77 1.64 -15.70
C THR A 192 -16.31 1.44 -17.14
N ARG A 193 -17.10 1.86 -18.14
CA ARG A 193 -16.72 1.76 -19.57
C ARG A 193 -15.52 2.63 -19.98
N LEU A 194 -15.14 3.59 -19.14
CA LEU A 194 -14.01 4.48 -19.35
C LEU A 194 -12.78 4.04 -18.53
N ARG A 195 -12.90 3.02 -17.68
CA ARG A 195 -11.82 2.60 -16.77
C ARG A 195 -10.61 2.10 -17.58
N ILE A 196 -9.44 2.64 -17.26
CA ILE A 196 -8.15 2.22 -17.81
C ILE A 196 -7.59 1.11 -16.93
N VAL A 197 -7.33 1.43 -15.65
CA VAL A 197 -6.77 0.52 -14.65
C VAL A 197 -7.06 1.09 -13.25
N GLY A 198 -7.49 0.21 -12.34
CA GLY A 198 -7.83 0.60 -10.97
C GLY A 198 -8.82 1.77 -10.92
N GLU A 199 -8.38 2.87 -10.31
CA GLU A 199 -9.15 4.10 -10.12
C GLU A 199 -9.01 5.13 -11.26
N TRP A 200 -8.30 4.80 -12.35
CA TRP A 200 -8.04 5.71 -13.47
C TRP A 200 -9.01 5.51 -14.64
N PHE A 201 -9.51 6.62 -15.20
CA PHE A 201 -10.53 6.65 -16.24
C PHE A 201 -10.12 7.54 -17.42
N ASN A 202 -10.38 7.08 -18.64
CA ASN A 202 -10.09 7.77 -19.88
C ASN A 202 -11.28 8.63 -20.35
N PHE A 203 -11.16 9.94 -20.20
CA PHE A 203 -12.15 10.92 -20.68
C PHE A 203 -11.72 11.65 -21.95
N GLN A 204 -10.78 11.11 -22.74
CA GLN A 204 -10.30 11.76 -23.98
C GLN A 204 -11.44 12.09 -24.97
N ARG A 205 -12.50 11.27 -25.00
CA ARG A 205 -13.69 11.50 -25.84
C ARG A 205 -14.79 12.32 -25.17
N THR A 206 -14.55 12.85 -23.98
CA THR A 206 -15.51 13.64 -23.22
C THR A 206 -15.09 15.11 -23.23
N ALA A 207 -15.96 15.96 -23.77
CA ALA A 207 -15.70 17.40 -23.91
C ALA A 207 -15.33 18.04 -22.56
N ASP A 208 -16.12 17.76 -21.51
CA ASP A 208 -15.89 18.25 -20.15
C ASP A 208 -16.06 17.12 -19.13
N PRO A 209 -14.96 16.49 -18.69
CA PRO A 209 -15.00 15.39 -17.74
C PRO A 209 -15.51 15.81 -16.36
N VAL A 210 -15.14 17.02 -15.89
CA VAL A 210 -15.56 17.54 -14.59
C VAL A 210 -17.07 17.75 -14.56
N LYS A 211 -17.62 18.30 -15.64
CA LYS A 211 -19.08 18.46 -15.77
C LYS A 211 -19.80 17.11 -15.82
N ALA A 212 -19.23 16.10 -16.47
CA ALA A 212 -19.79 14.76 -16.49
C ALA A 212 -19.81 14.12 -15.09
N ILE A 213 -18.69 14.20 -14.36
CA ILE A 213 -18.56 13.70 -12.99
C ILE A 213 -19.54 14.44 -12.06
N ASN A 214 -19.56 15.76 -12.10
CA ASN A 214 -20.44 16.58 -11.28
C ASN A 214 -21.92 16.30 -11.55
N LYS A 215 -22.29 16.05 -12.81
CA LYS A 215 -23.67 15.66 -13.16
C LYS A 215 -24.04 14.31 -12.54
N ALA A 216 -23.18 13.31 -12.68
CA ALA A 216 -23.43 11.98 -12.12
C ALA A 216 -23.53 12.03 -10.59
N ALA A 217 -22.61 12.76 -9.94
CA ALA A 217 -22.62 12.94 -8.49
C ALA A 217 -23.92 13.60 -7.99
N ARG A 218 -24.36 14.68 -8.65
CA ARG A 218 -25.61 15.36 -8.28
C ARG A 218 -26.83 14.45 -8.43
N THR A 219 -26.90 13.66 -9.49
CA THR A 219 -28.00 12.70 -9.68
C THR A 219 -28.05 11.69 -8.54
N PHE A 220 -26.90 11.15 -8.13
CA PHE A 220 -26.83 10.23 -6.99
C PHE A 220 -27.21 10.89 -5.67
N LEU A 221 -26.61 12.04 -5.35
CA LEU A 221 -26.87 12.76 -4.10
C LEU A 221 -28.34 13.20 -3.97
N GLN A 222 -28.97 13.66 -5.07
CA GLN A 222 -30.39 14.01 -5.07
C GLN A 222 -31.31 12.81 -4.83
N GLN A 223 -30.96 11.63 -5.34
CA GLN A 223 -31.70 10.40 -5.07
C GLN A 223 -31.55 9.99 -3.61
N TYR A 224 -30.38 10.21 -3.02
CA TYR A 224 -30.08 9.91 -1.63
C TYR A 224 -30.82 10.84 -0.66
N ASP A 225 -30.77 12.16 -0.91
CA ASP A 225 -31.47 13.17 -0.10
C ASP A 225 -33.00 13.03 -0.19
N ALA A 226 -33.54 12.49 -1.28
CA ALA A 226 -34.98 12.28 -1.45
C ALA A 226 -35.51 11.00 -0.76
N THR A 227 -34.61 10.18 -0.21
CA THR A 227 -34.96 8.90 0.45
C THR A 227 -35.01 9.04 1.98
N TYR A 228 -34.79 10.25 2.52
CA TYR A 228 -34.85 10.59 3.95
C TYR A 228 -35.74 11.81 4.22
#